data_AF-A0A8C2DPI1-F1
#
_entry.id   AF-A0A8C2DPI1-F1
#
_cell.length_a   1.000
_cell.length_b   1.000
_cell.length_c   1.000
_cell.angle_alpha   90.00
_cell.angle_beta   90.00
_cell.angle_gamma   90.00
#
_symmetry.space_group_name_H-M   'P 1'
#
loop_
_entity.id
_entity.type
_entity.pdbx_description
1 polymer ?
#
loop_
_entity_poly.entity_id
_entity_poly.type
_entity_poly.pdbx_seq_one_letter_code
_entity_poly.pdbx_strand_id
1 'polypeptide(L)'
;MEDIIARMQDEKNGIPIRTVKSFLSKIPSVFSGSDIVQWMQKNLNIEDQVEALHLGTLMAAHGYFFPISDHVLMLKDDGTFYRFQTPYFWPSNCWEPENTDYGKSVCVCVCVCACVLSSSDESLARLQRAFARKWEFIFMQAEAQAKVDKKRDKIERKILDSQERAFWDVHRPVPGCVNTTEADIKKSSRMKQPHKTRKSVYGLQNDIRSQSPTHTAAPEVKEPTEDELRNQIQHWQAQLDRHRLKMSKVAESLLSFSEQYIEYDPFFTTPEPSNPWISDDVTSWELEASKEAGQQRVKRWGFCFDEVLKDPVGREQFLKFLESEFSSENLR
;
A
#
# COMPACT_ATOMS: atom_id res chain seq x y z
N MET A 1 6.97 -4.95 -6.55
CA MET A 1 6.64 -4.08 -7.70
C MET A 1 7.77 -4.07 -8.72
N GLU A 2 9.02 -3.91 -8.29
CA GLU A 2 10.21 -3.93 -9.17
C GLU A 2 10.32 -5.20 -10.02
N ASP A 3 10.05 -6.38 -9.45
CA ASP A 3 10.03 -7.63 -10.23
C ASP A 3 8.96 -7.67 -11.33
N ILE A 4 7.85 -6.95 -11.14
CA ILE A 4 6.82 -6.80 -12.17
C ILE A 4 7.36 -5.87 -13.27
N ILE A 5 8.00 -4.76 -12.90
CA ILE A 5 8.63 -3.84 -13.86
C ILE A 5 9.71 -4.53 -14.68
N ALA A 6 10.56 -5.35 -14.06
CA ALA A 6 11.57 -6.13 -14.77
C ALA A 6 10.95 -7.05 -15.83
N ARG A 7 9.84 -7.73 -15.50
CA ARG A 7 9.08 -8.54 -16.46
C ARG A 7 8.39 -7.71 -17.55
N MET A 8 7.89 -6.54 -17.21
CA MET A 8 7.31 -5.60 -18.20
C MET A 8 8.34 -5.05 -19.17
N GLN A 9 9.61 -4.98 -18.77
CA GLN A 9 10.73 -4.53 -19.59
C GLN A 9 11.44 -5.67 -20.35
N ASP A 10 10.96 -6.91 -20.22
CA ASP A 10 11.53 -8.06 -20.93
C ASP A 10 11.46 -7.87 -22.45
N GLU A 11 12.56 -8.17 -23.16
CA GLU A 11 12.66 -7.91 -24.60
C GLU A 11 11.66 -8.71 -25.44
N LYS A 12 11.22 -9.88 -24.95
CA LYS A 12 10.36 -10.82 -25.71
C LYS A 12 8.92 -10.83 -25.21
N ASN A 13 8.74 -10.80 -23.89
CA ASN A 13 7.45 -10.97 -23.23
C ASN A 13 6.97 -9.69 -22.54
N GLY A 14 7.73 -8.60 -22.62
CA GLY A 14 7.41 -7.31 -22.03
C GLY A 14 6.39 -6.50 -22.83
N ILE A 15 6.19 -5.27 -22.37
CA ILE A 15 5.31 -4.28 -23.00
C ILE A 15 6.04 -3.70 -24.23
N PRO A 16 5.37 -3.59 -25.39
CA PRO A 16 6.02 -3.07 -26.60
C PRO A 16 6.32 -1.56 -26.47
N ILE A 17 7.59 -1.23 -26.25
CA ILE A 17 8.06 0.16 -26.18
C ILE A 17 8.23 0.72 -27.60
N ARG A 18 7.62 1.87 -27.89
CA ARG A 18 7.58 2.47 -29.23
C ARG A 18 8.07 3.92 -29.22
N THR A 19 8.44 4.40 -30.41
CA THR A 19 8.64 5.82 -30.69
C THR A 19 7.48 6.33 -31.53
N VAL A 20 6.66 7.20 -30.96
CA VAL A 20 5.48 7.75 -31.62
C VAL A 20 5.87 9.02 -32.38
N LYS A 21 5.53 9.08 -33.66
CA LYS A 21 5.78 10.24 -34.54
C LYS A 21 4.44 10.88 -34.92
N SER A 22 4.33 12.18 -34.70
CA SER A 22 3.27 13.04 -35.22
C SER A 22 3.90 14.07 -36.17
N PHE A 23 3.05 14.87 -36.84
CA PHE A 23 3.52 15.96 -37.70
C PHE A 23 4.37 17.00 -36.95
N LEU A 24 4.10 17.22 -35.66
CA LEU A 24 4.74 18.25 -34.84
C LEU A 24 5.77 17.72 -33.84
N SER A 25 5.75 16.42 -33.53
CA SER A 25 6.55 15.87 -32.43
C SER A 25 6.96 14.41 -32.66
N LYS A 26 8.14 14.05 -32.15
CA LYS A 26 8.62 12.67 -32.03
C LYS A 26 8.82 12.39 -30.54
N ILE A 27 8.07 11.41 -30.02
CA ILE A 27 8.08 11.01 -28.61
C ILE A 27 8.68 9.60 -28.53
N PRO A 28 9.95 9.46 -28.10
CA PRO A 28 10.60 8.16 -28.00
C PRO A 28 10.29 7.45 -26.69
N SER A 29 10.50 6.13 -26.68
CA SER A 29 10.47 5.29 -25.47
C SER A 29 9.19 5.45 -24.65
N VAL A 30 8.05 5.18 -25.28
CA VAL A 30 6.70 5.21 -24.65
C VAL A 30 5.88 3.97 -24.98
N PHE A 31 4.90 3.68 -24.15
CA PHE A 31 3.91 2.62 -24.31
C PHE A 31 2.54 3.14 -23.87
N SER A 32 1.44 2.53 -24.34
CA SER A 32 0.09 3.00 -24.01
C SER A 32 -0.39 2.46 -22.66
N GLY A 33 -1.33 3.15 -22.03
CA GLY A 33 -1.97 2.70 -20.81
C GLY A 33 -2.69 1.37 -20.99
N SER A 34 -3.39 1.20 -22.12
CA SER A 34 -4.02 -0.07 -22.47
C SER A 34 -3.04 -1.24 -22.63
N ASP A 35 -1.82 -1.01 -23.12
CA ASP A 35 -0.81 -2.06 -23.19
C ASP A 35 -0.40 -2.55 -21.79
N ILE A 36 -0.36 -1.65 -20.80
CA ILE A 36 -0.02 -1.99 -19.41
C ILE A 36 -1.11 -2.85 -18.79
N VAL A 37 -2.38 -2.44 -18.93
CA VAL A 37 -3.54 -3.16 -18.36
C VAL A 37 -3.64 -4.56 -18.98
N GLN A 38 -3.57 -4.67 -20.30
CA GLN A 38 -3.61 -5.96 -21.00
C GLN A 38 -2.43 -6.86 -20.62
N TRP A 39 -1.23 -6.29 -20.49
CA TRP A 39 -0.07 -7.05 -20.05
C TRP A 39 -0.26 -7.58 -18.64
N MET A 40 -0.81 -6.78 -17.71
CA MET A 40 -1.08 -7.20 -16.34
C MET A 40 -2.11 -8.33 -16.28
N GLN A 41 -3.25 -8.19 -16.95
CA GLN A 41 -4.28 -9.24 -16.99
C GLN A 41 -3.71 -10.58 -17.47
N LYS A 42 -2.93 -10.55 -18.56
CA LYS A 42 -2.32 -11.75 -19.14
C LYS A 42 -1.23 -12.37 -18.27
N ASN A 43 -0.30 -11.57 -17.74
CA ASN A 43 0.92 -12.08 -17.10
C ASN A 43 0.78 -12.27 -15.58
N LEU A 44 -0.23 -11.66 -14.97
CA LEU A 44 -0.54 -11.82 -13.54
C LEU A 44 -1.82 -12.64 -13.30
N ASN A 45 -2.48 -13.09 -14.37
CA ASN A 45 -3.72 -13.87 -14.32
C ASN A 45 -4.84 -13.14 -13.54
N ILE A 46 -5.02 -11.85 -13.85
CA ILE A 46 -6.05 -11.00 -13.25
C ILE A 46 -7.28 -11.04 -14.14
N GLU A 47 -8.41 -11.53 -13.62
CA GLU A 47 -9.67 -11.65 -14.36
C GLU A 47 -10.38 -10.30 -14.48
N ASP A 48 -10.45 -9.53 -13.40
CA ASP A 48 -11.10 -8.21 -13.38
C ASP A 48 -10.16 -7.11 -13.90
N GLN A 49 -10.58 -6.44 -14.97
CA GLN A 49 -9.87 -5.31 -15.55
C GLN A 49 -9.70 -4.15 -14.55
N VAL A 50 -10.66 -3.95 -13.65
CA VAL A 50 -10.60 -2.89 -12.62
C VAL A 50 -9.48 -3.17 -11.62
N GLU A 51 -9.29 -4.43 -11.22
CA GLU A 51 -8.18 -4.84 -10.37
C GLU A 51 -6.83 -4.59 -11.03
N ALA A 52 -6.68 -4.95 -12.31
CA ALA A 52 -5.46 -4.70 -13.07
C ALA A 52 -5.15 -3.20 -13.20
N LEU A 53 -6.17 -2.39 -13.51
CA LEU A 53 -6.05 -0.94 -13.58
C LEU A 53 -5.68 -0.32 -12.22
N HIS A 54 -6.26 -0.83 -11.14
CA HIS A 54 -5.96 -0.39 -9.78
C HIS A 54 -4.50 -0.70 -9.39
N LEU A 55 -4.04 -1.94 -9.61
CA LEU A 55 -2.65 -2.33 -9.37
C LEU A 55 -1.67 -1.48 -10.19
N GLY A 56 -1.97 -1.26 -11.46
CA GLY A 56 -1.18 -0.38 -12.32
C GLY A 56 -1.15 1.07 -11.82
N THR A 57 -2.28 1.60 -11.37
CA THR A 57 -2.35 2.93 -10.75
C THR A 57 -1.49 3.02 -9.49
N LEU A 58 -1.50 1.99 -8.64
CA LEU A 58 -0.62 1.94 -7.46
C LEU A 58 0.86 1.94 -7.86
N MET A 59 1.24 1.18 -8.88
CA MET A 59 2.63 1.15 -9.37
C MET A 59 3.06 2.50 -9.96
N ALA A 60 2.16 3.20 -10.66
CA ALA A 60 2.39 4.55 -11.17
C ALA A 60 2.57 5.55 -10.01
N ALA A 61 1.71 5.49 -8.98
CA ALA A 61 1.77 6.36 -7.81
C ALA A 61 3.04 6.17 -6.96
N HIS A 62 3.67 4.99 -7.02
CA HIS A 62 5.00 4.73 -6.44
C HIS A 62 6.15 5.13 -7.37
N GLY A 63 5.86 5.66 -8.56
CA GLY A 63 6.86 6.23 -9.47
C GLY A 63 7.61 5.21 -10.31
N TYR A 64 7.10 3.99 -10.52
CA TYR A 64 7.78 3.00 -11.36
C TYR A 64 7.59 3.25 -12.86
N PHE A 65 6.45 3.83 -13.24
CA PHE A 65 6.20 4.41 -14.54
C PHE A 65 5.27 5.61 -14.36
N PHE A 66 5.25 6.52 -15.33
CA PHE A 66 4.53 7.78 -15.20
C PHE A 66 3.95 8.25 -16.53
N PRO A 67 2.80 8.95 -16.52
CA PRO A 67 2.25 9.56 -17.72
C PRO A 67 3.16 10.69 -18.19
N ILE A 68 3.42 10.77 -19.50
CA ILE A 68 4.35 11.78 -20.03
C ILE A 68 3.77 13.19 -20.04
N SER A 69 2.44 13.32 -20.02
CA SER A 69 1.70 14.56 -20.25
C SER A 69 0.96 15.10 -19.02
N ASP A 70 1.05 14.42 -17.89
CA ASP A 70 0.30 14.75 -16.67
C ASP A 70 1.21 14.63 -15.43
N HIS A 71 0.92 15.41 -14.39
CA HIS A 71 1.56 15.36 -13.08
C HIS A 71 0.85 14.40 -12.11
N VAL A 72 -0.40 14.04 -12.39
CA VAL A 72 -1.13 13.04 -11.61
C VAL A 72 -0.65 11.65 -12.03
N LEU A 73 0.03 10.95 -11.12
CA LEU A 73 0.58 9.61 -11.34
C LEU A 73 -0.50 8.52 -11.28
N MET A 74 -1.35 8.49 -12.31
CA MET A 74 -2.46 7.54 -12.45
C MET A 74 -2.40 6.80 -13.78
N LEU A 75 -2.76 5.50 -13.76
CA LEU A 75 -2.92 4.71 -14.98
C LEU A 75 -4.33 4.94 -15.55
N LYS A 76 -4.41 5.17 -16.86
CA LYS A 76 -5.65 5.24 -17.64
C LYS A 76 -5.64 4.11 -18.64
N ASP A 77 -6.74 3.37 -18.75
CA ASP A 77 -6.87 2.31 -19.74
C ASP A 77 -7.30 2.88 -21.10
N ASP A 78 -6.38 3.64 -21.71
CA ASP A 78 -6.59 4.30 -22.98
C ASP A 78 -5.25 4.46 -23.73
N GLY A 79 -5.26 5.29 -24.77
CA GLY A 79 -4.07 5.63 -25.55
C GLY A 79 -3.09 6.59 -24.87
N THR A 80 -3.25 6.92 -23.59
CA THR A 80 -2.32 7.78 -22.84
C THR A 80 -0.94 7.14 -22.81
N PHE A 81 0.10 7.94 -23.05
CA PHE A 81 1.47 7.45 -23.10
C PHE A 81 2.16 7.50 -21.74
N TYR A 82 2.82 6.40 -21.40
CA TYR A 82 3.60 6.22 -20.19
C TYR A 82 5.07 5.94 -20.52
N ARG A 83 5.93 6.16 -19.52
CA ARG A 83 7.35 5.81 -19.57
C ARG A 83 7.79 5.17 -18.27
N PHE A 84 8.71 4.21 -18.34
CA PHE A 84 9.36 3.63 -17.17
C PHE A 84 10.30 4.63 -16.49
N GLN A 85 10.31 4.59 -15.17
CA GLN A 85 11.27 5.32 -14.35
C GLN A 85 12.63 4.61 -14.32
N THR A 86 13.70 5.39 -14.21
CA THR A 86 15.05 4.85 -14.02
C THR A 86 15.20 4.24 -12.62
N PRO A 87 15.88 3.09 -12.45
CA PRO A 87 16.12 2.48 -11.14
C PRO A 87 16.78 3.40 -10.11
N TYR A 88 17.51 4.42 -10.57
CA TYR A 88 18.07 5.45 -9.69
C TYR A 88 16.98 6.15 -8.85
N PHE A 89 15.82 6.44 -9.44
CA PHE A 89 14.71 7.14 -8.78
C PHE A 89 13.69 6.20 -8.11
N TRP A 90 13.97 4.91 -8.01
CA TRP A 90 13.04 3.98 -7.36
C TRP A 90 12.93 4.23 -5.86
N PRO A 91 11.73 4.05 -5.26
CA PRO A 91 11.51 4.26 -3.82
C PRO A 91 12.36 3.36 -2.91
N SER A 92 12.76 2.17 -3.39
CA SER A 92 13.61 1.23 -2.66
C SER A 92 14.98 1.80 -2.29
N ASN A 93 15.45 2.82 -3.03
CA ASN A 93 16.67 3.55 -2.69
C ASN A 93 16.52 4.46 -1.45
N CYS A 94 15.33 4.47 -0.82
CA CYS A 94 15.04 5.17 0.44
C CYS A 94 15.34 6.68 0.36
N TRP A 95 14.88 7.30 -0.72
CA TRP A 95 15.04 8.74 -0.95
C TRP A 95 14.37 9.57 0.15
N GLU A 96 15.10 10.55 0.69
CA GLU A 96 14.58 11.61 1.57
C GLU A 96 14.94 12.98 0.97
N PRO A 97 14.33 13.40 -0.16
CA PRO A 97 14.75 14.59 -0.86
C PRO A 97 14.45 15.87 -0.06
N GLU A 98 15.48 16.69 0.12
CA GLU A 98 15.38 17.94 0.87
C GLU A 98 14.67 19.04 0.06
N ASN A 99 14.12 20.02 0.78
CA ASN A 99 13.51 21.20 0.16
C ASN A 99 14.52 22.06 -0.64
N THR A 100 15.81 21.97 -0.30
CA THR A 100 16.92 22.60 -1.03
C THR A 100 17.13 21.95 -2.41
N ASP A 101 17.04 20.63 -2.51
CA ASP A 101 17.17 19.89 -3.78
C ASP A 101 15.95 20.10 -4.68
N TYR A 102 14.75 20.16 -4.09
CA TYR A 102 13.55 20.56 -4.83
C TYR A 102 13.66 21.98 -5.37
N GLY A 103 14.17 22.92 -4.55
CA GLY A 103 14.44 24.30 -4.98
C GLY A 103 15.41 24.37 -6.16
N LYS A 104 16.47 23.56 -6.20
CA LYS A 104 17.38 23.47 -7.34
C LYS A 104 16.66 22.94 -8.58
N SER A 105 15.91 21.85 -8.46
CA SER A 105 15.21 21.22 -9.59
C SER A 105 14.19 22.18 -10.24
N VAL A 106 13.39 22.87 -9.42
CA VAL A 106 12.44 23.88 -9.92
C VAL A 106 13.19 25.03 -10.62
N CYS A 107 14.30 25.52 -10.05
CA CYS A 107 15.13 26.55 -10.69
C CYS A 107 15.75 26.08 -12.02
N VAL A 108 16.20 24.83 -12.12
CA VAL A 108 16.70 24.24 -13.37
C VAL A 108 15.60 24.25 -14.43
N CYS A 109 14.39 23.82 -14.07
CA CYS A 109 13.23 23.81 -14.97
C CYS A 109 12.91 25.23 -15.51
N VAL A 110 12.91 26.24 -14.64
CA VAL A 110 12.72 27.65 -15.02
C VAL A 110 13.81 28.12 -15.99
N CYS A 111 15.08 27.81 -15.72
CA CYS A 111 16.23 28.20 -16.54
C CYS A 111 16.32 27.48 -17.90
N VAL A 112 15.78 26.27 -18.03
CA VAL A 112 15.93 25.42 -19.22
C VAL A 112 14.71 25.50 -20.15
N CYS A 113 13.49 25.52 -19.59
CA CYS A 113 12.27 25.32 -20.37
C CYS A 113 11.36 26.55 -20.46
N ALA A 114 11.57 27.59 -19.63
CA ALA A 114 10.66 28.74 -19.52
C ALA A 114 9.18 28.35 -19.29
N CYS A 115 8.92 27.13 -18.81
CA CYS A 115 7.59 26.64 -18.50
C CYS A 115 7.21 27.11 -17.09
N VAL A 116 6.19 27.97 -17.02
CA VAL A 116 5.53 28.35 -15.76
C VAL A 116 4.63 27.18 -15.36
N LEU A 117 5.02 26.50 -14.28
CA LEU A 117 4.27 25.40 -13.69
C LEU A 117 3.26 26.01 -12.70
N SER A 118 1.97 26.01 -13.06
CA SER A 118 0.89 26.66 -12.28
C SER A 118 0.76 26.21 -10.82
N SER A 119 1.17 24.98 -10.47
CA SER A 119 1.23 24.46 -9.10
C SER A 119 2.61 24.64 -8.44
N SER A 120 3.66 24.87 -9.23
CA SER A 120 5.02 25.06 -8.73
C SER A 120 5.32 26.52 -8.38
N ASP A 121 4.55 27.49 -8.86
CA ASP A 121 4.75 28.90 -8.50
C ASP A 121 4.54 29.17 -7.00
N GLU A 122 3.50 28.57 -6.41
CA GLU A 122 3.26 28.70 -4.96
C GLU A 122 4.34 27.98 -4.14
N SER A 123 4.76 26.80 -4.59
CA SER A 123 5.85 26.05 -3.97
C SER A 123 7.19 26.79 -4.08
N LEU A 124 7.49 27.37 -5.25
CA LEU A 124 8.68 28.17 -5.50
C LEU A 124 8.70 29.43 -4.65
N ALA A 125 7.58 30.17 -4.58
CA ALA A 125 7.46 31.36 -3.73
C ALA A 125 7.67 31.01 -2.24
N ARG A 126 7.18 29.86 -1.78
CA ARG A 126 7.42 29.36 -0.42
C ARG A 126 8.89 29.01 -0.20
N LEU A 127 9.54 28.35 -1.15
CA LEU A 127 10.96 27.99 -1.07
C LEU A 127 11.87 29.22 -1.10
N GLN A 128 11.58 30.21 -1.95
CA GLN A 128 12.29 31.50 -2.00
C GLN A 128 12.21 32.21 -0.65
N ARG A 129 11.02 32.23 -0.04
CA ARG A 129 10.83 32.82 1.29
C ARG A 129 11.58 32.04 2.37
N ALA A 130 11.52 30.71 2.33
CA ALA A 130 12.17 29.84 3.32
C ALA A 130 13.70 29.85 3.24
N PHE A 131 14.25 29.97 2.02
CA PHE A 131 15.70 29.90 1.76
C PHE A 131 16.29 31.23 1.26
N ALA A 132 15.66 32.37 1.56
CA ALA A 132 16.07 33.68 1.04
C ALA A 132 17.59 33.96 1.17
N ARG A 133 18.19 33.58 2.32
CA ARG A 133 19.63 33.78 2.58
C ARG A 133 20.56 32.85 1.80
N LYS A 134 20.07 31.70 1.34
CA LYS A 134 20.83 30.69 0.57
C LYS A 134 20.39 30.66 -0.91
N TRP A 135 19.49 31.54 -1.32
CA TRP A 135 18.85 31.49 -2.62
C TRP A 135 19.85 31.65 -3.78
N GLU A 136 20.82 32.56 -3.64
CA GLU A 136 21.88 32.75 -4.64
C GLU A 136 22.69 31.46 -4.88
N PHE A 137 22.97 30.70 -3.82
CA PHE A 137 23.68 29.43 -3.93
C PHE A 137 22.83 28.35 -4.64
N ILE A 138 21.54 28.27 -4.29
CA ILE A 138 20.58 27.37 -4.97
C ILE A 138 20.51 27.70 -6.46
N PHE A 139 20.40 28.98 -6.79
CA PHE A 139 20.34 29.45 -8.18
C PHE A 139 21.65 29.17 -8.94
N MET A 140 22.80 29.41 -8.33
CA MET A 140 24.11 29.11 -8.93
C MET A 140 24.29 27.62 -9.22
N GLN A 141 23.85 26.75 -8.32
CA GLN A 141 23.86 25.30 -8.54
C GLN A 141 22.91 24.89 -9.66
N ALA A 142 21.70 25.46 -9.71
CA ALA A 142 20.74 25.21 -10.78
C ALA A 142 21.26 25.68 -12.15
N GLU A 143 21.91 26.84 -12.22
CA GLU A 143 22.49 27.35 -13.46
C GLU A 143 23.65 26.47 -13.95
N ALA A 144 24.50 25.99 -13.04
CA ALA A 144 25.56 25.05 -13.37
C ALA A 144 25.00 23.72 -13.92
N GLN A 145 23.95 23.19 -13.31
CA GLN A 145 23.27 21.98 -13.77
C GLN A 145 22.63 22.20 -15.16
N ALA A 146 21.90 23.30 -15.35
CA ALA A 146 21.33 23.68 -16.64
C ALA A 146 22.37 23.82 -17.76
N LYS A 147 23.59 24.28 -17.45
CA LYS A 147 24.72 24.35 -18.42
C LYS A 147 25.20 22.96 -18.83
N VAL A 148 25.21 21.99 -17.91
CA VAL A 148 25.54 20.58 -18.22
C VAL A 148 24.43 19.98 -19.09
N ASP A 149 23.16 20.19 -18.73
CA ASP A 149 22.03 19.61 -19.46
C ASP A 149 21.89 20.17 -20.88
N LYS A 150 22.26 21.44 -21.09
CA LYS A 150 22.32 22.05 -22.44
C LYS A 150 23.30 21.36 -23.38
N LYS A 151 24.30 20.64 -22.88
CA LYS A 151 25.27 19.88 -23.69
C LYS A 151 24.75 18.50 -24.14
N ARG A 152 23.68 18.00 -23.52
CA ARG A 152 23.07 16.70 -23.86
C ARG A 152 22.22 16.80 -25.12
N ASP A 153 22.02 15.67 -25.79
CA ASP A 153 21.12 15.59 -26.94
C ASP A 153 19.68 15.99 -26.54
N LYS A 154 18.95 16.60 -27.48
CA LYS A 154 17.60 17.13 -27.23
C LYS A 154 16.62 16.03 -26.82
N ILE A 155 16.74 14.82 -27.37
CA ILE A 155 15.86 13.70 -27.04
C ILE A 155 16.20 13.17 -25.65
N GLU A 156 17.47 12.93 -25.39
CA GLU A 156 17.97 12.43 -24.10
C GLU A 156 17.57 13.37 -22.96
N ARG A 157 17.76 14.68 -23.16
CA ARG A 157 17.37 15.71 -22.19
C ARG A 157 15.88 15.63 -21.84
N LYS A 158 15.00 15.55 -22.84
CA LYS A 158 13.56 15.38 -22.61
C LYS A 158 13.20 14.12 -21.82
N ILE A 159 14.00 13.06 -21.96
CA ILE A 159 13.77 11.83 -21.19
C ILE A 159 14.16 12.03 -19.73
N LEU A 160 15.36 12.55 -19.48
CA LEU A 160 15.86 12.82 -18.14
C LEU A 160 14.99 13.82 -17.40
N ASP A 161 14.60 14.93 -18.05
CA ASP A 161 13.71 15.95 -17.47
C ASP A 161 12.36 15.33 -17.07
N SER A 162 11.80 14.43 -17.88
CA SER A 162 10.54 13.76 -17.56
C SER A 162 10.66 12.76 -16.40
N GLN A 163 11.81 12.10 -16.26
CA GLN A 163 12.09 11.15 -15.19
C GLN A 163 12.30 11.88 -13.85
N GLU A 164 13.03 13.00 -13.87
CA GLU A 164 13.20 13.85 -12.70
C GLU A 164 11.86 14.49 -12.28
N ARG A 165 11.06 14.97 -13.23
CA ARG A 165 9.70 15.45 -12.94
C ARG A 165 8.88 14.38 -12.22
N ALA A 166 8.85 13.16 -12.75
CA ALA A 166 8.08 12.07 -12.16
C ALA A 166 8.58 11.68 -10.75
N PHE A 167 9.89 11.78 -10.50
CA PHE A 167 10.45 11.61 -9.15
C PHE A 167 9.87 12.64 -8.17
N TRP A 168 9.76 13.91 -8.59
CA TRP A 168 9.17 14.95 -7.76
C TRP A 168 7.66 14.82 -7.64
N ASP A 169 6.95 14.34 -8.67
CA ASP A 169 5.51 14.08 -8.59
C ASP A 169 5.17 13.00 -7.52
N VAL A 170 6.10 12.10 -7.18
CA VAL A 170 5.96 11.17 -6.03
C VAL A 170 6.19 11.87 -4.69
N HIS A 171 7.26 12.66 -4.57
CA HIS A 171 7.70 13.24 -3.30
C HIS A 171 7.02 14.57 -2.95
N ARG A 172 6.42 15.23 -3.94
CA ARG A 172 5.66 16.48 -3.85
C ARG A 172 4.41 16.34 -4.73
N PRO A 173 3.50 15.41 -4.39
CA PRO A 173 2.35 15.11 -5.21
C PRO A 173 1.43 16.32 -5.36
N VAL A 174 0.70 16.36 -6.46
CA VAL A 174 -0.33 17.38 -6.71
C VAL A 174 -1.32 17.40 -5.53
N PRO A 175 -1.73 18.58 -5.01
CA PRO A 175 -2.68 18.67 -3.91
C PRO A 175 -3.94 17.85 -4.17
N GLY A 176 -4.33 17.01 -3.19
CA GLY A 176 -5.45 16.07 -3.31
C GLY A 176 -5.04 14.64 -3.71
N CYS A 177 -3.82 14.45 -4.22
CA CYS A 177 -3.26 13.12 -4.45
C CYS A 177 -2.70 12.52 -3.15
N VAL A 178 -2.77 11.19 -3.04
CA VAL A 178 -2.19 10.45 -1.91
C VAL A 178 -0.66 10.55 -1.96
N ASN A 179 -0.05 10.89 -0.83
CA ASN A 179 1.40 10.86 -0.68
C ASN A 179 1.88 9.44 -0.33
N THR A 180 2.39 8.73 -1.34
CA THR A 180 2.87 7.34 -1.20
C THR A 180 4.15 7.22 -0.37
N THR A 181 4.82 8.33 -0.07
CA THR A 181 6.02 8.36 0.78
C THR A 181 5.72 8.39 2.28
N GLU A 182 4.45 8.60 2.67
CA GLU A 182 4.05 8.61 4.08
C GLU A 182 4.03 7.22 4.69
N ALA A 183 4.83 7.02 5.74
CA ALA A 183 4.93 5.76 6.46
C ALA A 183 4.14 5.79 7.78
N ASP A 184 3.48 4.68 8.11
CA ASP A 184 2.80 4.49 9.39
C ASP A 184 3.78 4.69 10.57
N ILE A 185 3.36 5.46 11.57
CA ILE A 185 4.18 5.81 12.75
C ILE A 185 4.76 4.59 13.47
N LYS A 186 4.02 3.47 13.52
CA LYS A 186 4.45 2.22 14.15
C LYS A 186 5.55 1.55 13.33
N LYS A 187 5.50 1.64 11.99
CA LYS A 187 6.56 1.12 11.11
C LYS A 187 7.81 1.97 11.24
N SER A 188 7.65 3.29 11.28
CA SER A 188 8.74 4.25 11.42
C SER A 188 9.47 4.13 12.76
N SER A 189 8.79 3.74 13.84
CA SER A 189 9.39 3.50 15.16
C SER A 189 10.13 2.16 15.28
N ARG A 190 9.71 1.13 14.54
CA ARG A 190 10.32 -0.21 14.59
C ARG A 190 11.60 -0.30 13.75
N MET A 191 11.67 0.49 12.67
CA MET A 191 12.93 0.80 12.01
C MET A 191 13.78 1.56 13.03
N LYS A 192 14.90 1.02 13.51
CA LYS A 192 15.74 1.55 14.60
C LYS A 192 16.44 2.89 14.24
N GLN A 193 15.69 3.91 13.83
CA GLN A 193 16.20 5.24 13.46
C GLN A 193 15.25 6.32 14.00
N PRO A 194 15.31 6.65 15.30
CA PRO A 194 14.41 7.59 15.98
C PRO A 194 14.53 9.06 15.49
N HIS A 195 15.53 9.40 14.66
CA HIS A 195 15.62 10.72 14.01
C HIS A 195 14.76 10.84 12.74
N LYS A 196 14.08 9.78 12.31
CA LYS A 196 13.37 9.71 11.02
C LYS A 196 11.86 9.91 11.09
N THR A 197 11.31 10.03 12.29
CA THR A 197 9.86 9.99 12.51
C THR A 197 9.16 11.35 12.46
N ARG A 198 9.87 12.44 12.15
CA ARG A 198 9.25 13.79 12.15
C ARG A 198 9.89 14.76 11.16
N LYS A 199 9.88 14.44 9.87
CA LYS A 199 10.15 15.43 8.82
C LYS A 199 8.84 15.72 8.09
N SER A 200 8.13 16.74 8.55
CA SER A 200 7.02 17.32 7.77
C SER A 200 7.60 17.92 6.49
N VAL A 201 6.94 17.69 5.36
CA VAL A 201 7.27 18.26 4.04
C VAL A 201 7.41 19.80 4.11
N TYR A 202 6.76 20.44 5.09
CA TYR A 202 6.76 21.89 5.30
C TYR A 202 7.44 22.35 6.59
N GLY A 203 8.10 21.45 7.32
CA GLY A 203 8.82 21.79 8.54
C GLY A 203 10.13 22.52 8.24
N LEU A 204 10.27 23.75 8.75
CA LEU A 204 11.53 24.49 8.71
C LEU A 204 12.45 23.93 9.81
N GLN A 205 13.52 23.22 9.44
CA GLN A 205 14.59 22.90 10.39
C GLN A 205 15.96 23.17 9.79
N ASN A 206 16.68 24.07 10.47
CA ASN A 206 18.10 24.31 10.27
C ASN A 206 18.87 23.20 10.98
N ASP A 207 19.25 22.14 10.29
CA ASP A 207 20.28 21.24 10.81
C ASP A 207 21.25 20.83 9.70
N ILE A 208 22.52 21.18 9.92
CA ILE A 208 23.67 20.82 9.11
C ILE A 208 23.99 19.37 9.42
N ARG A 209 23.69 18.44 8.49
CA ARG A 209 24.32 17.10 8.44
C ARG A 209 24.14 16.47 7.05
N SER A 210 25.14 16.69 6.21
CA SER A 210 25.40 15.96 4.99
C SER A 210 26.00 14.58 5.32
N GLN A 211 25.28 13.48 5.11
CA GLN A 211 25.90 12.15 4.90
C GLN A 211 25.04 11.29 3.96
N SER A 212 25.67 10.85 2.87
CA SER A 212 25.20 9.84 1.92
C SER A 212 24.87 8.50 2.60
N PRO A 213 24.02 7.64 2.01
CA PRO A 213 23.66 6.36 2.62
C PRO A 213 24.88 5.44 2.60
N THR A 214 25.51 5.29 3.77
CA THR A 214 26.58 4.31 3.96
C THR A 214 25.93 2.94 4.10
N HIS A 215 26.32 2.00 3.25
CA HIS A 215 25.93 0.60 3.28
C HIS A 215 25.93 0.06 4.71
N THR A 216 24.75 -0.32 5.22
CA THR A 216 24.64 -1.12 6.44
C THR A 216 25.32 -2.46 6.17
N ALA A 217 26.40 -2.74 6.89
CA ALA A 217 27.07 -4.03 6.88
C ALA A 217 26.06 -5.14 7.25
N ALA A 218 26.18 -6.29 6.57
CA ALA A 218 25.40 -7.47 6.89
C ALA A 218 25.59 -7.85 8.38
N PRO A 219 24.54 -8.25 9.11
CA PRO A 219 24.70 -8.67 10.49
C PRO A 219 25.62 -9.89 10.54
N GLU A 220 26.75 -9.75 11.22
CA GLU A 220 27.62 -10.89 11.57
C GLU A 220 26.78 -11.91 12.33
N VAL A 221 26.80 -13.16 11.86
CA VAL A 221 26.17 -14.29 12.55
C VAL A 221 26.96 -14.51 13.83
N LYS A 222 26.46 -13.96 14.95
CA LYS A 222 27.04 -14.22 16.27
C LYS A 222 26.69 -15.64 16.67
N GLU A 223 27.70 -16.39 17.10
CA GLU A 223 27.45 -17.69 17.73
C GLU A 223 26.62 -17.49 19.00
N PRO A 224 25.59 -18.31 19.22
CA PRO A 224 24.72 -18.17 20.37
C PRO A 224 25.48 -18.49 21.64
N THR A 225 25.22 -17.70 22.68
CA THR A 225 25.77 -17.93 24.02
C THR A 225 25.16 -19.19 24.66
N GLU A 226 25.83 -19.75 25.67
CA GLU A 226 25.34 -20.93 26.38
C GLU A 226 23.94 -20.71 26.99
N ASP A 227 23.67 -19.51 27.52
CA ASP A 227 22.36 -19.14 28.06
C ASP A 227 21.27 -19.08 26.98
N GLU A 228 21.60 -18.57 25.80
CA GLU A 228 20.69 -18.58 24.65
C GLU A 228 20.37 -20.00 24.19
N LEU A 229 21.36 -20.90 24.19
CA LEU A 229 21.15 -22.31 23.88
C LEU A 229 20.27 -23.00 24.92
N ARG A 230 20.49 -22.74 26.21
CA ARG A 230 19.64 -23.27 27.30
C ARG A 230 18.19 -22.81 27.15
N ASN A 231 17.97 -21.52 26.85
CA ASN A 231 16.64 -20.98 26.60
C ASN A 231 15.99 -21.60 25.36
N GLN A 232 16.75 -21.81 24.29
CA GLN A 232 16.24 -22.49 23.09
C GLN A 232 15.84 -23.94 23.40
N ILE A 233 16.63 -24.69 24.16
CA ILE A 233 16.30 -26.06 24.57
C ILE A 233 15.00 -26.09 25.37
N GLN A 234 14.84 -25.20 26.37
CA GLN A 234 13.60 -25.12 27.15
C GLN A 234 12.40 -24.76 26.27
N HIS A 235 12.57 -23.82 25.34
CA HIS A 235 11.52 -23.46 24.39
C HIS A 235 11.09 -24.66 23.54
N TRP A 236 12.05 -25.39 22.95
CA TRP A 236 11.76 -26.54 22.11
C TRP A 236 11.15 -27.70 22.89
N GLN A 237 11.61 -27.95 24.12
CA GLN A 237 11.00 -28.94 24.99
C GLN A 237 9.52 -28.62 25.24
N ALA A 238 9.21 -27.37 25.57
CA ALA A 238 7.83 -26.92 25.75
C ALA A 238 6.99 -27.02 24.46
N GLN A 239 7.59 -26.92 23.28
CA GLN A 239 6.88 -27.14 22.00
C GLN A 239 6.64 -28.62 21.69
N LEU A 240 7.51 -29.53 22.17
CA LEU A 240 7.34 -30.97 22.00
C LEU A 240 6.23 -31.51 22.90
N ASP A 241 6.11 -30.98 24.12
CA ASP A 241 5.11 -31.40 25.10
C ASP A 241 3.67 -30.95 24.73
N ARG A 242 3.53 -30.07 23.72
CA ARG A 242 2.20 -29.66 23.20
C ARG A 242 1.53 -30.81 22.45
N HIS A 243 0.39 -31.24 22.95
CA HIS A 243 -0.49 -32.19 22.27
C HIS A 243 -0.99 -31.60 20.95
N ARG A 244 -0.74 -32.31 19.85
CA ARG A 244 -1.16 -31.91 18.50
C ARG A 244 -2.19 -32.87 17.96
N LEU A 245 -3.09 -32.35 17.14
CA LEU A 245 -4.04 -33.14 16.37
C LEU A 245 -3.50 -33.39 14.96
N LYS A 246 -3.92 -34.51 14.36
CA LYS A 246 -3.63 -34.79 12.94
C LYS A 246 -4.32 -33.73 12.07
N MET A 247 -3.66 -33.29 11.00
CA MET A 247 -4.21 -32.27 10.10
C MET A 247 -5.55 -32.69 9.49
N SER A 248 -5.75 -33.96 9.17
CA SER A 248 -7.04 -34.47 8.68
C SER A 248 -8.17 -34.24 9.69
N LYS A 249 -7.92 -34.47 10.98
CA LYS A 249 -8.92 -34.25 12.04
C LYS A 249 -9.22 -32.78 12.27
N VAL A 250 -8.21 -31.92 12.17
CA VAL A 250 -8.40 -30.46 12.25
C VAL A 250 -9.22 -29.97 11.05
N ALA A 251 -8.88 -30.40 9.84
CA ALA A 251 -9.60 -30.02 8.63
C ALA A 251 -11.07 -30.49 8.65
N GLU A 252 -11.31 -31.77 8.97
CA GLU A 252 -12.66 -32.33 9.13
C GLU A 252 -13.49 -31.51 10.14
N SER A 253 -12.90 -31.17 11.29
CA SER A 253 -13.58 -30.38 12.32
C SER A 253 -13.91 -28.96 11.86
N LEU A 254 -13.00 -28.29 11.14
CA LEU A 254 -13.22 -26.93 10.66
C LEU A 254 -14.27 -26.88 9.54
N LEU A 255 -14.25 -27.87 8.64
CA LEU A 255 -15.24 -27.99 7.58
C LEU A 255 -16.62 -28.25 8.16
N SER A 256 -16.75 -29.24 9.05
CA SER A 256 -18.02 -29.56 9.69
C SER A 256 -18.58 -28.39 10.50
N PHE A 257 -17.72 -27.66 11.24
CA PHE A 257 -18.14 -26.44 11.92
C PHE A 257 -18.63 -25.38 10.93
N SER A 258 -17.92 -25.14 9.83
CA SER A 258 -18.33 -24.14 8.84
C SER A 258 -19.66 -24.51 8.16
N GLU A 259 -19.84 -25.78 7.78
CA GLU A 259 -21.08 -26.31 7.20
C GLU A 259 -22.26 -26.19 8.17
N GLN A 260 -22.04 -26.40 9.47
CA GLN A 260 -23.08 -26.29 10.48
C GLN A 260 -23.63 -24.86 10.63
N TYR A 261 -22.78 -23.85 10.42
CA TYR A 261 -23.14 -22.43 10.59
C TYR A 261 -23.41 -21.69 9.26
N ILE A 262 -23.29 -22.34 8.10
CA ILE A 262 -23.46 -21.67 6.80
C ILE A 262 -24.86 -21.09 6.58
N GLU A 263 -25.90 -21.73 7.15
CA GLU A 263 -27.28 -21.23 7.13
C GLU A 263 -27.47 -19.96 8.00
N TYR A 264 -26.53 -19.67 8.89
CA TYR A 264 -26.55 -18.56 9.84
C TYR A 264 -25.60 -17.43 9.47
N ASP A 265 -24.82 -17.60 8.40
CA ASP A 265 -23.89 -16.57 7.92
C ASP A 265 -24.62 -15.65 6.91
N PRO A 266 -24.83 -14.36 7.23
CA PRO A 266 -25.54 -13.41 6.37
C PRO A 266 -24.88 -13.16 5.00
N PHE A 267 -23.61 -13.52 4.83
CA PHE A 267 -22.91 -13.40 3.54
C PHE A 267 -23.21 -14.56 2.59
N PHE A 268 -23.55 -15.74 3.12
CA PHE A 268 -23.88 -16.92 2.31
C PHE A 268 -25.39 -17.17 2.23
N THR A 269 -26.11 -16.94 3.32
CA THR A 269 -27.55 -17.17 3.43
C THR A 269 -28.23 -15.88 3.84
N THR A 270 -29.23 -15.43 3.08
CA THR A 270 -29.94 -14.17 3.40
C THR A 270 -30.75 -14.34 4.69
N PRO A 271 -30.56 -13.47 5.70
CA PRO A 271 -31.38 -13.48 6.91
C PRO A 271 -32.85 -13.22 6.60
N GLU A 272 -33.75 -13.88 7.33
CA GLU A 272 -35.20 -13.59 7.26
C GLU A 272 -35.57 -12.48 8.26
N PRO A 273 -36.44 -11.51 7.89
CA PRO A 273 -37.09 -11.35 6.58
C PRO A 273 -36.16 -10.78 5.49
N SER A 274 -35.14 -10.01 5.86
CA SER A 274 -34.15 -9.47 4.94
C SER A 274 -32.87 -9.05 5.69
N ASN A 275 -31.77 -8.85 4.96
CA ASN A 275 -30.55 -8.28 5.53
C ASN A 275 -30.72 -6.76 5.76
N PRO A 276 -30.68 -6.26 7.01
CA PRO A 276 -30.93 -4.84 7.32
C PRO A 276 -29.99 -3.86 6.61
N TRP A 277 -28.77 -4.29 6.25
CA TRP A 277 -27.80 -3.45 5.55
C TRP A 277 -28.10 -3.28 4.06
N ILE A 278 -29.03 -4.07 3.50
CA ILE A 278 -29.41 -4.04 2.09
C ILE A 278 -30.81 -3.46 1.91
N SER A 279 -31.73 -3.80 2.81
CA SER A 279 -33.15 -3.42 2.73
C SER A 279 -33.52 -2.18 3.53
N ASP A 280 -32.62 -1.68 4.38
CA ASP A 280 -32.90 -0.64 5.39
C ASP A 280 -34.05 -1.00 6.36
N ASP A 281 -34.36 -2.30 6.49
CA ASP A 281 -35.37 -2.84 7.40
C ASP A 281 -34.71 -3.52 8.61
N VAL A 282 -34.96 -2.97 9.81
CA VAL A 282 -34.36 -3.44 11.07
C VAL A 282 -35.13 -4.60 11.72
N THR A 283 -36.22 -5.08 11.11
CA THR A 283 -37.08 -6.15 11.67
C THR A 283 -36.28 -7.41 12.06
N SER A 284 -35.27 -7.79 11.28
CA SER A 284 -34.41 -8.95 11.60
C SER A 284 -33.67 -8.80 12.93
N TRP A 285 -33.13 -7.62 13.23
CA TRP A 285 -32.45 -7.37 14.52
C TRP A 285 -33.42 -7.38 15.70
N GLU A 286 -34.64 -6.87 15.51
CA GLU A 286 -35.68 -6.92 16.53
C GLU A 286 -36.11 -8.36 16.84
N LEU A 287 -36.23 -9.21 15.81
CA LEU A 287 -36.51 -10.64 15.96
C LEU A 287 -35.39 -11.37 16.69
N GLU A 288 -34.12 -11.08 16.39
CA GLU A 288 -32.97 -11.65 17.09
C GLU A 288 -32.90 -11.22 18.57
N ALA A 289 -33.25 -9.98 18.88
CA ALA A 289 -33.29 -9.47 20.25
C ALA A 289 -34.55 -9.89 21.04
N SER A 290 -35.55 -10.45 20.36
CA SER A 290 -36.80 -10.88 20.97
C SER A 290 -36.58 -11.91 22.08
N LYS A 291 -37.48 -11.91 23.08
CA LYS A 291 -37.56 -12.97 24.09
C LYS A 291 -38.17 -14.25 23.54
N GLU A 292 -38.94 -14.14 22.45
CA GLU A 292 -39.51 -15.28 21.74
C GLU A 292 -38.50 -15.74 20.67
N ALA A 293 -37.74 -16.78 20.99
CA ALA A 293 -36.72 -17.30 20.08
C ALA A 293 -37.37 -18.02 18.88
N GLY A 294 -37.06 -17.56 17.68
CA GLY A 294 -37.46 -18.23 16.43
C GLY A 294 -36.79 -19.59 16.23
N GLN A 295 -37.29 -20.39 15.28
CA GLN A 295 -36.84 -21.77 15.07
C GLN A 295 -35.34 -21.90 14.80
N GLN A 296 -34.77 -21.03 13.96
CA GLN A 296 -33.34 -21.06 13.65
C GLN A 296 -32.48 -20.79 14.89
N ARG A 297 -32.85 -19.78 15.69
CA ARG A 297 -32.16 -19.45 16.94
C ARG A 297 -32.18 -20.63 17.93
N VAL A 298 -33.32 -21.31 18.07
CA VAL A 298 -33.44 -22.52 18.91
C VAL A 298 -32.65 -23.70 18.34
N LYS A 299 -32.67 -23.92 17.01
CA LYS A 299 -31.89 -24.98 16.34
C LYS A 299 -30.38 -24.81 16.60
N ARG A 300 -29.90 -23.55 16.62
CA ARG A 300 -28.51 -23.20 16.91
C ARG A 300 -28.05 -23.60 18.31
N TRP A 301 -28.94 -23.52 19.31
CA TRP A 301 -28.65 -24.01 20.67
C TRP A 301 -28.26 -25.49 20.67
N GLY A 302 -28.79 -26.29 19.75
CA GLY A 302 -28.46 -27.70 19.61
C GLY A 302 -27.05 -28.00 19.08
N PHE A 303 -26.29 -26.98 18.66
CA PHE A 303 -24.96 -27.18 18.06
C PHE A 303 -23.90 -27.52 19.10
N CYS A 304 -23.86 -26.77 20.20
CA CYS A 304 -22.99 -27.05 21.33
C CYS A 304 -23.46 -26.31 22.58
N PHE A 305 -22.90 -26.67 23.73
CA PHE A 305 -23.25 -26.08 25.02
C PHE A 305 -22.97 -24.57 25.07
N ASP A 306 -21.89 -24.12 24.44
CA ASP A 306 -21.55 -22.70 24.38
C ASP A 306 -22.63 -21.86 23.67
N GLU A 307 -23.30 -22.40 22.66
CA GLU A 307 -24.37 -21.68 21.96
C GLU A 307 -25.58 -21.46 22.87
N VAL A 308 -25.97 -22.47 23.65
CA VAL A 308 -27.05 -22.34 24.65
C VAL A 308 -26.69 -21.33 25.72
N LEU A 309 -25.45 -21.36 26.21
CA LEU A 309 -25.00 -20.51 27.31
C LEU A 309 -24.78 -19.05 26.92
N LYS A 310 -24.37 -18.79 25.68
CA LYS A 310 -24.19 -17.44 25.14
C LYS A 310 -25.52 -16.74 24.89
N ASP A 311 -26.55 -17.49 24.52
CA ASP A 311 -27.89 -16.95 24.29
C ASP A 311 -28.62 -16.70 25.62
N PRO A 312 -29.05 -15.47 25.94
CA PRO A 312 -29.78 -15.19 27.18
C PRO A 312 -31.07 -15.99 27.34
N VAL A 313 -31.82 -16.18 26.24
CA VAL A 313 -33.08 -16.96 26.26
C VAL A 313 -32.74 -18.45 26.34
N GLY A 314 -31.72 -18.91 25.62
CA GLY A 314 -31.23 -20.29 25.68
C GLY A 314 -30.81 -20.69 27.10
N ARG A 315 -30.03 -19.83 27.76
CA ARG A 315 -29.60 -20.02 29.16
C ARG A 315 -30.77 -20.04 30.12
N GLU A 316 -31.77 -19.17 29.95
CA GLU A 316 -32.97 -19.15 30.79
C GLU A 316 -33.76 -20.46 30.65
N GLN A 317 -33.95 -20.96 29.42
CA GLN A 317 -34.65 -22.23 29.18
C GLN A 317 -33.86 -23.42 29.73
N PHE A 318 -32.54 -23.41 29.57
CA PHE A 318 -31.68 -24.46 30.11
C PHE A 318 -31.70 -24.47 31.65
N LEU A 319 -31.67 -23.29 32.29
CA LEU A 319 -31.81 -23.19 33.74
C LEU A 319 -33.18 -23.69 34.22
N LYS A 320 -34.28 -23.30 33.56
CA LYS A 320 -35.64 -23.79 33.88
C LYS A 320 -35.72 -25.31 33.80
N PHE A 321 -35.10 -25.91 32.79
CA PHE A 321 -35.02 -27.36 32.67
C PHE A 321 -34.28 -27.98 33.86
N LEU A 322 -33.09 -27.47 34.21
CA LEU A 322 -32.34 -27.99 35.36
C LEU A 322 -33.06 -27.80 36.70
N GLU A 323 -33.79 -26.70 36.88
CA GLU A 323 -34.60 -26.47 38.09
C GLU A 323 -35.77 -27.46 38.19
N SER A 324 -36.38 -27.83 37.06
CA SER A 324 -37.43 -28.86 37.04
C SER A 324 -36.91 -30.25 37.40
N GLU A 325 -35.62 -30.51 37.17
CA GLU A 325 -34.92 -31.75 37.51
C GLU A 325 -34.13 -31.64 38.84
N PHE A 326 -34.36 -30.58 39.63
CA PHE A 326 -33.68 -30.31 40.91
C PHE A 326 -32.14 -30.35 40.81
N SER A 327 -31.57 -29.95 39.66
CA SER A 327 -30.15 -30.13 39.32
C SER A 327 -29.48 -28.82 38.85
N SER A 328 -30.00 -27.66 39.24
CA SER A 328 -29.54 -26.33 38.77
C SER A 328 -28.27 -25.81 39.45
N GLU A 329 -27.72 -26.52 40.42
CA GLU A 329 -26.65 -26.07 41.34
C GLU A 329 -25.37 -25.65 40.60
N ASN A 330 -25.05 -26.30 39.48
CA ASN A 330 -23.84 -26.03 38.70
C ASN A 330 -23.96 -24.83 37.75
N LEU A 331 -25.18 -24.33 37.48
CA LEU A 331 -25.44 -23.25 36.52
C LEU A 331 -25.81 -21.91 37.16
N ARG A 332 -26.34 -21.94 38.38
CA ARG A 332 -26.59 -20.74 39.21
C ARG A 332 -25.28 -19.99 39.45
#